data_AF-A0A951AD77-F1
#
_entry.id   AF-A0A951AD77-F1
#
_cell.length_a   1.000
_cell.length_b   1.000
_cell.length_c   1.000
_cell.angle_alpha   90.00
_cell.angle_beta   90.00
_cell.angle_gamma   90.00
#
_symmetry.space_group_name_H-M   'P 1'
#
loop_
_entity.id
_entity.type
_entity.pdbx_description
1 polymer ?
#
loop_
_entity_poly.entity_id
_entity_poly.type
_entity_poly.pdbx_seq_one_letter_code
_entity_poly.pdbx_strand_id
1 'polypeptide(L)' 'ALVGTVDTVIRNLEKLRRRLPVEWVFCYTYNSLVPHDVLMKTIERFWTEVLPRVT' A
#
# COMPACT_ATOMS: atom_id res chain seq x y z
N ALA A 1 6.51 -7.05 -3.03
CA ALA A 1 6.54 -5.64 -2.59
C ALA A 1 5.22 -4.97 -2.98
N LEU A 2 4.73 -4.03 -2.18
CA LEU A 2 3.53 -3.24 -2.46
C LEU A 2 3.92 -1.94 -3.18
N VAL A 3 4.26 -2.03 -4.47
CA VAL A 3 4.80 -0.91 -5.26
C VAL A 3 4.15 -0.89 -6.63
N GLY A 4 3.85 0.30 -7.14
CA GLY A 4 3.27 0.53 -8.46
C GLY A 4 2.04 1.44 -8.40
N THR A 5 1.14 1.26 -9.37
CA THR A 5 -0.16 1.93 -9.37
C THR A 5 -1.05 1.42 -8.24
N VAL A 6 -2.09 2.18 -7.89
CA VAL A 6 -3.11 1.79 -6.90
C VAL A 6 -3.69 0.41 -7.22
N ASP A 7 -4.11 0.16 -8.47
CA ASP A 7 -4.65 -1.14 -8.88
C ASP A 7 -3.66 -2.29 -8.71
N THR A 8 -2.37 -2.02 -8.95
CA THR A 8 -1.31 -3.02 -8.78
C THR A 8 -1.14 -3.39 -7.32
N VAL A 9 -1.16 -2.39 -6.42
CA VAL A 9 -1.07 -2.61 -4.98
C VAL A 9 -2.30 -3.37 -4.46
N ILE A 10 -3.51 -3.02 -4.91
CA ILE A 10 -4.76 -3.72 -4.56
C ILE A 10 -4.67 -5.20 -4.95
N ARG A 11 -4.37 -5.51 -6.22
CA ARG A 11 -4.26 -6.89 -6.70
C ARG A 11 -3.20 -7.69 -5.92
N ASN A 12 -2.09 -7.06 -5.55
CA ASN A 12 -1.06 -7.70 -4.75
C ASN A 12 -1.55 -8.04 -3.34
N LEU A 13 -2.28 -7.13 -2.69
CA LEU A 13 -2.89 -7.36 -1.37
C LEU A 13 -3.96 -8.46 -1.42
N GLU A 14 -4.86 -8.44 -2.41
CA GLU A 14 -5.87 -9.49 -2.59
C GLU A 14 -5.23 -10.88 -2.82
N LYS A 15 -4.14 -10.93 -3.59
CA LYS A 15 -3.38 -12.16 -3.80
C LYS A 15 -2.72 -12.63 -2.48
N LEU A 16 -2.26 -11.70 -1.65
CA LEU A 16 -1.69 -12.00 -0.33
C LEU A 16 -2.76 -12.56 0.62
N ARG A 17 -3.89 -11.87 0.78
CA ARG A 17 -5.02 -12.28 1.64
C ARG A 17 -5.62 -13.64 1.25
N ARG A 18 -5.61 -13.99 -0.05
CA ARG A 18 -6.06 -15.31 -0.51
C ARG A 18 -5.12 -16.44 -0.12
N ARG A 19 -3.83 -16.15 0.08
CA ARG A 19 -2.79 -17.16 0.34
C ARG A 19 -2.44 -17.28 1.83
N LEU A 20 -2.67 -16.22 2.60
CA LEU A 20 -2.24 -16.09 3.99
C LEU A 20 -3.37 -15.46 4.82
N PRO A 21 -3.56 -15.87 6.08
CA PRO A 21 -4.53 -15.25 6.99
C PRO A 21 -4.00 -13.88 7.47
N VAL A 22 -4.04 -12.90 6.58
CA VAL A 22 -3.50 -11.55 6.84
C VAL A 22 -4.55 -10.73 7.59
N GLU A 23 -4.27 -10.44 8.85
CA GLU A 23 -5.09 -9.56 9.70
C GLU A 23 -4.55 -8.12 9.77
N TRP A 24 -3.24 -7.95 9.51
CA TRP A 24 -2.58 -6.65 9.59
C TRP A 24 -1.51 -6.51 8.51
N VAL A 25 -1.36 -5.28 7.99
CA VAL A 25 -0.35 -4.94 6.99
C VAL A 25 0.49 -3.78 7.53
N PHE A 26 1.80 -4.01 7.63
CA PHE A 26 2.78 -2.99 7.94
C PHE A 26 3.55 -2.60 6.67
N CYS A 27 3.56 -1.32 6.34
CA CYS A 27 4.26 -0.79 5.18
C CYS A 27 5.40 0.13 5.63
N TYR A 28 6.57 -0.04 5.03
CA TYR A 28 7.70 0.87 5.21
C TYR A 28 8.11 1.46 3.86
N THR A 29 8.69 2.66 3.91
CA THR A 29 9.27 3.35 2.77
C THR A 29 10.40 4.24 3.28
N TYR A 30 11.44 4.41 2.47
CA TYR A 30 12.62 5.15 2.88
C TYR A 30 12.31 6.65 2.94
N ASN A 31 12.26 7.19 4.15
CA ASN A 31 12.31 8.62 4.37
C ASN A 31 13.68 9.17 3.89
N SER A 32 13.73 10.45 3.55
CA SER A 32 14.92 11.15 3.04
C SER A 32 15.46 10.70 1.68
N LEU A 33 15.06 9.54 1.16
CA LEU A 33 15.32 9.11 -0.22
C LEU A 33 14.18 9.44 -1.18
N VAL A 34 12.96 9.55 -0.65
CA VAL A 34 11.78 10.02 -1.38
C VAL A 34 11.47 11.44 -0.92
N PRO A 35 11.21 12.39 -1.84
CA PRO A 35 10.73 13.72 -1.47
C PRO A 35 9.53 13.63 -0.53
N HIS A 36 9.53 14.46 0.52
CA HIS A 36 8.56 14.34 1.60
C HIS A 36 7.11 14.49 1.11
N ASP A 37 6.85 15.40 0.18
CA ASP A 37 5.55 15.63 -0.44
C ASP A 37 5.04 14.41 -1.22
N VAL A 38 5.93 13.76 -1.98
CA VAL A 38 5.64 12.51 -2.69
C VAL A 38 5.31 11.40 -1.70
N LEU A 39 6.10 11.28 -0.63
CA LEU A 39 5.87 10.31 0.43
C LEU A 39 4.49 10.51 1.10
N MET A 40 4.17 11.74 1.50
CA MET A 40 2.88 12.05 2.14
C MET A 40 1.71 11.76 1.20
N LYS A 41 1.84 12.11 -0.09
CA LYS A 41 0.84 11.76 -1.10
C LYS A 41 0.69 10.24 -1.26
N THR A 42 1.78 9.47 -1.24
CA THR A 42 1.70 8.01 -1.29
C THR A 42 0.95 7.44 -0.08
N ILE A 43 1.20 7.96 1.11
CA ILE A 43 0.49 7.56 2.34
C ILE A 43 -1.00 7.89 2.23
N GLU A 44 -1.35 9.11 1.80
CA GLU A 44 -2.73 9.54 1.61
C GLU A 44 -3.48 8.65 0.62
N ARG A 45 -2.88 8.35 -0.54
CA ARG A 45 -3.50 7.47 -1.55
C ARG A 45 -3.63 6.04 -1.08
N PHE A 46 -2.67 5.54 -0.31
CA PHE A 46 -2.79 4.21 0.29
C PHE A 46 -4.00 4.15 1.24
N TRP A 47 -4.16 5.17 2.09
CA TRP A 47 -5.30 5.29 3.01
C TRP A 47 -6.64 5.46 2.30
N THR A 48 -6.72 6.34 1.30
CA THR A 48 -8.00 6.75 0.68
C THR A 48 -8.40 5.89 -0.52
N GLU A 49 -7.44 5.33 -1.27
CA GLU A 49 -7.72 4.60 -2.51
C GLU A 49 -7.45 3.10 -2.42
N VAL A 50 -6.50 2.65 -1.60
CA VAL A 50 -6.15 1.23 -1.48
C VAL A 50 -6.94 0.57 -0.35
N LEU A 51 -6.77 1.02 0.90
CA LEU A 51 -7.35 0.36 2.07
C LEU A 51 -8.86 0.10 1.98
N PRO A 52 -9.71 1.05 1.56
CA PRO A 52 -11.16 0.84 1.52
C PRO A 52 -11.62 -0.26 0.55
N ARG A 53 -10.75 -0.68 -0.38
CA ARG A 53 -11.04 -1.73 -1.38
C ARG A 53 -10.48 -3.10 -0.98
N VAL A 54 -9.65 -3.14 0.07
CA VAL A 54 -8.93 -4.35 0.51
C VAL A 54 -9.08 -4.63 2.00
N THR A 55 -9.88 -3.86 2.74
CA THR A 55 -10.32 -4.17 4.12
C THR A 55 -11.61 -4.95 4.10
#